data_AF-A0A963C5Y8-F1
#
_entry.id   AF-A0A963C5Y8-F1
#
_cell.length_a   1.000
_cell.length_b   1.000
_cell.length_c   1.000
_cell.angle_alpha   90.00
_cell.angle_beta   90.00
_cell.angle_gamma   90.00
#
_symmetry.space_group_name_H-M   'P 1'
#
loop_
_entity.id
_entity.type
_entity.pdbx_description
1 polymer ?
#
loop_
_entity_poly.entity_id
_entity_poly.type
_entity_poly.pdbx_seq_one_letter_code
_entity_poly.pdbx_strand_id
1 'polypeptide(L)'
;MRAVLSMLSAFLFALTLSLAPRPTWAQVPVPAPTPLEFGVAVEAGNTLAVKKWLAAGLPPDFVGDRFGSGLMIGAWIGNLEIMGLFHAA
;
A
#
# COMPACT_ATOMS: atom_id res chain seq x y z
N MET A 1 14.60 40.51 14.52
CA MET A 1 15.61 39.44 14.34
C MET A 1 15.34 38.21 15.22
N ARG A 2 15.12 38.33 16.54
CA ARG A 2 14.85 37.18 17.43
C ARG A 2 13.60 36.35 17.05
N ALA A 3 12.51 36.98 16.64
CA ALA A 3 11.27 36.29 16.26
C ALA A 3 11.43 35.46 14.96
N VAL A 4 12.11 36.00 13.95
CA VAL A 4 12.38 35.30 12.68
C VAL A 4 13.27 34.08 12.88
N LEU A 5 14.29 34.20 13.74
CA LEU A 5 15.18 33.09 14.08
C LEU A 5 14.42 31.96 14.82
N SER A 6 13.50 32.33 15.72
CA SER A 6 12.63 31.38 16.42
C SER A 6 11.69 30.62 15.48
N MET A 7 11.07 31.32 14.51
CA MET A 7 10.18 30.69 13.52
C MET A 7 10.94 29.74 12.59
N LEU A 8 12.16 30.11 12.18
CA LEU A 8 13.01 29.25 11.36
C LEU A 8 13.42 27.98 12.11
N SER A 9 13.79 28.08 13.39
CA SER A 9 14.09 26.91 14.21
C SER A 9 12.88 26.00 14.42
N ALA A 10 11.69 26.56 14.64
CA ALA A 10 10.45 25.78 14.77
C ALA A 10 10.09 25.06 13.45
N PHE A 11 10.28 25.72 12.31
CA PHE A 11 10.04 25.12 11.00
C PHE A 11 11.02 24.00 10.68
N LEU A 12 12.32 24.20 10.95
CA LEU A 12 13.34 23.17 10.79
C LEU A 12 13.08 21.97 11.70
N PHE A 13 12.66 22.21 12.95
CA PHE A 13 12.29 21.14 13.87
C PHE A 13 11.08 20.33 13.35
N ALA A 14 10.01 21.00 12.91
CA ALA A 14 8.84 20.33 12.33
C ALA A 14 9.20 19.54 11.06
N LEU A 15 10.06 20.09 10.20
CA LEU A 15 10.53 19.41 9.00
C LEU A 15 11.34 18.16 9.33
N THR A 16 12.26 18.24 10.30
CA THR A 16 13.03 17.07 10.75
C THR A 16 12.15 15.98 11.36
N LEU A 17 11.12 16.36 12.10
CA LEU A 17 10.16 15.40 12.68
C LEU A 17 9.31 14.71 11.60
N SER A 18 9.04 15.40 10.49
CA SER A 18 8.26 14.88 9.35
C SER A 18 9.05 13.89 8.49
N LEU A 19 10.38 14.01 8.48
CA LEU A 19 11.29 13.14 7.73
C LEU A 19 11.87 11.99 8.56
N ALA A 20 11.58 11.93 9.85
CA ALA A 20 12.07 10.84 10.70
C ALA A 20 11.52 9.50 10.16
N PRO A 21 12.40 8.50 9.92
CA PRO A 21 11.95 7.19 9.47
C PRO A 21 10.96 6.62 10.48
N ARG A 22 9.83 6.11 9.98
CA ARG A 22 8.86 5.44 10.85
C ARG A 22 9.55 4.26 11.53
N PRO A 23 9.35 4.06 12.85
CA PRO A 23 9.97 2.94 13.55
C PRO A 23 9.51 1.63 12.90
N THR A 24 10.43 0.96 12.22
CA THR A 24 10.16 -0.29 11.49
C THR A 24 9.82 -1.45 12.44
N TRP A 25 10.23 -1.37 13.70
CA TRP A 25 9.96 -2.37 14.73
C TRP A 25 8.51 -2.42 15.23
N ALA A 26 7.69 -1.43 14.89
CA ALA A 26 6.25 -1.43 15.22
C ALA A 26 5.37 -1.87 14.04
N GLN A 27 5.96 -2.29 12.92
CA GLN A 27 5.19 -2.81 11.79
C GLN A 27 4.67 -4.20 12.16
N VAL A 28 3.36 -4.33 12.32
CA VAL A 28 2.72 -5.65 12.38
C VAL A 28 2.98 -6.32 11.03
N PRO A 29 3.66 -7.49 10.98
CA PRO A 29 3.88 -8.18 9.73
C PRO A 29 2.54 -8.46 9.06
N VAL A 30 2.36 -8.01 7.82
CA VAL A 30 1.21 -8.39 7.03
C VAL A 30 1.57 -9.73 6.38
N PRO A 31 0.97 -10.86 6.80
CA PRO A 31 1.23 -12.13 6.15
C PRO A 31 0.77 -12.07 4.69
N ALA A 32 1.52 -12.72 3.81
CA ALA A 32 1.08 -12.92 2.43
C ALA A 32 -0.24 -13.70 2.44
N PRO A 33 -1.20 -13.34 1.59
CA PRO A 33 -2.45 -14.08 1.49
C PRO A 33 -2.20 -15.45 0.86
N THR A 34 -3.06 -16.40 1.19
CA THR A 34 -3.21 -17.60 0.35
C THR A 34 -3.81 -17.22 -1.02
N PRO A 35 -3.62 -18.03 -2.07
CA PRO A 35 -4.24 -17.78 -3.38
C PRO A 35 -5.76 -17.61 -3.32
N LEU A 36 -6.45 -18.35 -2.44
CA LEU A 36 -7.89 -18.24 -2.24
C LEU A 36 -8.27 -16.91 -1.58
N GLU A 37 -7.59 -16.52 -0.50
CA GLU A 37 -7.85 -15.24 0.18
C GLU A 37 -7.59 -14.06 -0.75
N PHE A 38 -6.55 -14.15 -1.57
CA PHE A 38 -6.24 -13.16 -2.59
C PHE A 38 -7.35 -13.08 -3.64
N GLY A 39 -7.70 -14.21 -4.27
CA GLY A 39 -8.75 -14.27 -5.31
C GLY A 39 -10.06 -13.68 -4.82
N VAL A 40 -10.55 -14.14 -3.67
CA VAL A 40 -11.80 -13.65 -3.05
C VAL A 40 -11.74 -12.15 -2.78
N ALA A 41 -10.64 -11.64 -2.22
CA ALA A 41 -10.53 -10.22 -1.90
C ALA A 41 -10.47 -9.34 -3.16
N VAL A 42 -9.75 -9.77 -4.20
CA VAL A 42 -9.63 -9.02 -5.45
C VAL A 42 -10.94 -9.04 -6.23
N GLU A 43 -11.61 -10.20 -6.33
CA GLU A 43 -12.93 -10.34 -6.97
C GLU A 43 -14.00 -9.49 -6.26
N ALA A 44 -13.93 -9.40 -4.93
CA ALA A 44 -14.81 -8.54 -4.13
C ALA A 44 -14.46 -7.04 -4.22
N GLY A 45 -13.41 -6.66 -4.95
CA GLY A 45 -12.98 -5.26 -5.07
C GLY A 45 -12.43 -4.68 -3.76
N ASN A 46 -11.89 -5.51 -2.86
CA ASN A 46 -11.37 -5.07 -1.57
C ASN A 46 -10.02 -4.36 -1.70
N THR A 47 -10.06 -3.08 -2.08
CA THR A 47 -8.87 -2.28 -2.33
C THR A 47 -8.02 -2.05 -1.08
N LEU A 48 -8.62 -2.10 0.11
CA LEU A 48 -7.89 -1.97 1.37
C LEU A 48 -6.97 -3.17 1.61
N ALA A 49 -7.47 -4.40 1.42
CA ALA A 49 -6.65 -5.60 1.57
C ALA A 49 -5.52 -5.62 0.52
N VAL A 50 -5.85 -5.34 -0.74
CA VAL A 50 -4.87 -5.28 -1.84
C VAL A 50 -3.77 -4.25 -1.57
N LYS A 51 -4.13 -3.01 -1.17
CA LYS A 51 -3.15 -1.96 -0.82
C LYS A 51 -2.21 -2.41 0.30
N LYS A 52 -2.74 -3.10 1.32
CA LYS A 52 -1.92 -3.59 2.44
C LYS A 52 -0.93 -4.67 1.98
N TRP A 53 -1.36 -5.61 1.15
CA TRP A 53 -0.47 -6.66 0.66
C TRP A 53 0.60 -6.13 -0.29
N LEU A 54 0.24 -5.26 -1.23
CA LEU A 54 1.23 -4.63 -2.13
C LEU A 54 2.23 -3.78 -1.35
N ALA A 55 1.77 -2.99 -0.37
CA ALA A 55 2.68 -2.23 0.50
C ALA A 55 3.58 -3.12 1.36
N ALA A 56 3.17 -4.37 1.63
CA ALA A 56 3.98 -5.38 2.31
C ALA A 56 4.91 -6.16 1.38
N GLY A 57 4.96 -5.84 0.08
CA GLY A 57 5.84 -6.46 -0.90
C GLY A 57 5.27 -7.70 -1.58
N LEU A 58 3.94 -7.88 -1.58
CA LEU A 58 3.32 -8.93 -2.41
C LEU A 58 3.66 -8.68 -3.90
N PRO A 59 4.13 -9.69 -4.65
CA PRO A 59 4.40 -9.54 -6.08
C PRO A 59 3.13 -9.09 -6.83
N PRO A 60 3.22 -8.08 -7.73
CA PRO A 60 2.06 -7.62 -8.52
C PRO A 60 1.46 -8.71 -9.43
N ASP A 61 2.24 -9.73 -9.78
CA ASP A 61 1.85 -10.88 -10.59
C ASP A 61 1.40 -12.09 -9.76
N PHE A 62 1.22 -11.95 -8.44
CA PHE A 62 0.66 -12.99 -7.57
C PHE A 62 -0.69 -13.48 -8.09
N VAL A 63 -0.87 -14.80 -8.14
CA VAL A 63 -1.99 -15.47 -8.81
C VAL A 63 -2.99 -15.99 -7.78
N GLY A 64 -4.27 -15.72 -8.03
CA GLY A 64 -5.37 -16.28 -7.24
C GLY A 64 -5.57 -17.78 -7.50
N ASP A 65 -6.49 -18.40 -6.76
CA ASP A 65 -6.79 -19.83 -6.92
C ASP A 65 -7.51 -20.16 -8.24
N ARG A 66 -8.27 -19.21 -8.80
CA ARG A 66 -9.18 -19.42 -9.94
C ARG A 66 -8.90 -18.56 -11.14
N PHE A 67 -8.86 -17.25 -10.91
CA PHE A 67 -8.61 -16.24 -11.93
C PHE A 67 -7.21 -15.67 -11.67
N GLY A 68 -6.49 -15.34 -12.76
CA GLY A 68 -5.04 -15.12 -12.80
C GLY A 68 -4.45 -14.07 -11.83
N SER A 69 -3.60 -13.18 -12.33
CA SER A 69 -3.04 -12.12 -11.47
C SER A 69 -4.11 -11.09 -11.08
N GLY A 70 -3.84 -10.29 -10.06
CA GLY A 70 -4.77 -9.25 -9.62
C GLY A 70 -5.20 -8.28 -10.74
N LEU A 71 -4.32 -7.98 -11.69
CA LEU A 71 -4.66 -7.19 -12.88
C LEU A 71 -5.67 -7.90 -13.80
N MET A 72 -5.49 -9.20 -14.02
CA MET A 72 -6.41 -10.01 -14.84
C MET A 72 -7.79 -10.11 -14.18
N ILE A 73 -7.83 -10.34 -12.87
CA ILE A 73 -9.07 -10.38 -12.10
C ILE A 73 -9.77 -9.02 -12.16
N GLY A 74 -9.04 -7.93 -11.93
CA GLY A 74 -9.57 -6.56 -12.02
C GLY A 74 -10.17 -6.25 -13.39
N ALA A 75 -9.50 -6.68 -14.46
CA ALA A 75 -10.01 -6.56 -15.83
C ALA A 75 -11.28 -7.40 -16.07
N TRP A 76 -11.32 -8.63 -15.56
CA TRP A 76 -12.48 -9.52 -15.66
C TRP A 76 -13.73 -8.95 -14.98
N ILE A 77 -13.58 -8.38 -13.78
CA ILE A 77 -14.70 -7.78 -13.03
C ILE A 77 -15.00 -6.33 -13.42
N GLY A 78 -14.21 -5.73 -14.33
CA GLY A 78 -14.35 -4.33 -14.75
C GLY A 78 -14.05 -3.30 -13.65
N ASN A 79 -13.18 -3.62 -12.69
CA ASN A 79 -12.85 -2.73 -11.58
C ASN A 79 -11.53 -1.97 -11.83
N LEU A 80 -11.66 -0.72 -12.29
CA LEU A 80 -10.51 0.14 -12.62
C LEU A 80 -9.66 0.50 -11.41
N GLU A 81 -10.22 0.61 -10.20
CA GLU A 81 -9.43 0.90 -9.00
C GLU A 81 -8.48 -0.26 -8.69
N ILE A 82 -8.98 -1.50 -8.75
CA ILE A 82 -8.14 -2.70 -8.60
C ILE A 82 -7.07 -2.76 -9.69
N MET A 83 -7.44 -2.56 -10.96
CA MET A 83 -6.47 -2.55 -12.05
C MET A 83 -5.37 -1.50 -11.83
N GLY A 84 -5.74 -0.31 -11.38
CA GLY A 84 -4.81 0.78 -11.08
C GLY A 84 -3.80 0.43 -10.00
N LEU A 85 -4.21 -0.34 -8.98
CA LEU A 85 -3.30 -0.80 -7.93
C LEU A 85 -2.24 -1.75 -8.45
N PHE A 86 -2.57 -2.67 -9.36
CA PHE A 86 -1.62 -3.63 -9.91
C PHE A 86 -0.79 -3.08 -11.08
N HIS A 87 -1.28 -2.07 -11.81
CA HIS A 87 -0.49 -1.40 -12.85
C HIS A 87 0.60 -0.48 -12.26
N ALA A 88 0.37 0.08 -11.07
CA ALA A 88 1.29 1.02 -10.43
C ALA A 88 2.28 0.36 -9.44
N ALA A 89 2.15 -0.96 -9.22
CA ALA A 89 2.91 -1.71 -8.21
C ALA A 89 4.20 -2.32 -8.77
#